data_AF-A0AAD4SZP8-F1
#
_entry.id   AF-A0AAD4SZP8-F1
#
_cell.length_a   1.000
_cell.length_b   1.000
_cell.length_c   1.000
_cell.angle_alpha   90.00
_cell.angle_beta   90.00
_cell.angle_gamma   90.00
#
_symmetry.space_group_name_H-M   'P 1'
#
loop_
_entity.id
_entity.type
_entity.pdbx_description
1 polymer ?
#
loop_
_entity_poly.entity_id
_entity_poly.type
_entity_poly.pdbx_seq_one_letter_code
_entity_poly.pdbx_strand_id
1 'polypeptide(L)'
;MLPQQSSQSESNRSSPHKIEPSSPRFLSATNTPPIAGAQRKIAIAVDLSDESAYAVKWAVQNYLRPGDVVILLHVRPTSVLYGADWGSVDLSVETDEESQQKLEDDFDAFTTTKSTDLAQPLVESQIPFKIHIVKDHDMKERLCLEVERLGLSAVIMGSRGFGASKRNKKGRLGSVSDYCVHHCVCPVVVVRLPEDKDDAADAADEEKEKEGDLHTVPEEDTECHDASVEKKDA
;
A
#
# COMPACT_ATOMS: atom_id res chain seq x y z
N MET A 1 34.76 82.33 -4.64
CA MET A 1 35.56 81.27 -3.97
C MET A 1 34.79 79.96 -4.08
N LEU A 2 35.51 78.84 -4.18
CA LEU A 2 35.02 77.48 -3.94
C LEU A 2 35.43 77.09 -2.49
N PRO A 3 34.74 76.16 -1.79
CA PRO A 3 34.81 74.74 -2.13
C PRO A 3 33.47 73.96 -2.00
N GLN A 4 33.60 72.63 -2.12
CA GLN A 4 32.55 71.61 -2.17
C GLN A 4 32.13 71.12 -0.77
N GLN A 5 30.99 70.40 -0.66
CA GLN A 5 31.02 68.98 -0.27
C GLN A 5 29.67 68.26 -0.54
N SER A 6 29.68 66.93 -0.39
CA SER A 6 28.63 65.99 -0.82
C SER A 6 28.17 65.08 0.33
N SER A 7 26.95 64.54 0.27
CA SER A 7 26.57 63.30 0.97
C SER A 7 25.24 62.70 0.48
N GLN A 8 25.03 61.43 0.83
CA GLN A 8 23.81 60.62 0.67
C GLN A 8 23.59 59.87 2.01
N SER A 9 22.47 59.24 2.34
CA SER A 9 21.22 58.91 1.62
C SER A 9 20.01 59.23 2.55
N GLU A 10 18.77 58.74 2.51
CA GLU A 10 18.03 57.65 1.84
C GLU A 10 16.56 58.06 1.57
N SER A 11 15.77 57.19 0.93
CA SER A 11 14.31 57.22 0.96
C SER A 11 13.74 55.96 1.62
N ASN A 12 13.28 56.08 2.86
CA ASN A 12 12.72 54.96 3.64
C ASN A 12 11.39 54.48 3.03
N ARG A 13 11.37 53.28 2.44
CA ARG A 13 10.18 52.68 1.82
C ARG A 13 9.70 51.47 2.64
N SER A 14 8.57 51.63 3.32
CA SER A 14 7.97 50.62 4.20
C SER A 14 7.67 49.29 3.51
N SER A 15 8.22 48.20 4.05
CA SER A 15 7.88 46.82 3.67
C SER A 15 6.44 46.46 4.06
N PRO A 16 5.73 45.62 3.28
CA PRO A 16 4.43 45.09 3.70
C PRO A 16 4.60 44.09 4.85
N HIS A 17 3.78 44.22 5.90
CA HIS A 17 3.77 43.27 7.01
C HIS A 17 3.26 41.89 6.56
N LYS A 18 4.13 40.89 6.58
CA LYS A 18 3.76 39.49 6.33
C LYS A 18 3.16 38.90 7.61
N ILE A 19 1.85 38.63 7.60
CA ILE A 19 1.17 37.91 8.68
C ILE A 19 1.56 36.43 8.60
N GLU A 20 2.04 35.86 9.71
CA GLU A 20 2.41 34.44 9.80
C GLU A 20 1.35 33.67 10.60
N PRO A 21 0.71 32.62 10.04
CA PRO A 21 -0.33 31.87 10.72
C PRO A 21 0.26 30.87 11.72
N SER A 22 -0.07 31.03 13.00
CA SER A 22 0.47 30.23 14.10
C SER A 22 -0.11 28.79 14.13
N SER A 23 0.47 27.86 13.38
CA SER A 23 0.16 26.42 13.50
C SER A 23 1.29 25.53 12.92
N PRO A 24 1.74 24.48 13.64
CA PRO A 24 2.70 23.52 13.11
C PRO A 24 1.99 22.53 12.17
N ARG A 25 1.91 22.84 10.87
CA ARG A 25 1.41 21.91 9.84
C ARG A 25 2.37 21.83 8.67
N PHE A 26 2.99 20.65 8.55
CA PHE A 26 3.84 20.17 7.45
C PHE A 26 5.04 21.06 7.09
N LEU A 27 6.23 20.46 7.07
CA LEU A 27 7.40 21.06 6.44
C LEU A 27 7.14 21.13 4.93
N SER A 28 6.70 22.31 4.47
CA SER A 28 6.46 22.60 3.05
C SER A 28 7.68 22.19 2.24
N ALA A 29 7.45 21.51 1.11
CA ALA A 29 8.48 20.89 0.30
C ALA A 29 9.65 21.86 0.05
N THR A 30 10.81 21.53 0.64
CA THR A 30 12.05 22.22 0.31
C THR A 30 12.37 21.92 -1.14
N ASN A 31 12.54 22.97 -1.96
CA ASN A 31 13.15 22.87 -3.30
C ASN A 31 14.65 22.59 -3.17
N THR A 32 14.99 21.51 -2.46
CA THR A 32 16.31 20.90 -2.48
C THR A 32 16.49 20.33 -3.89
N PRO A 33 17.49 20.77 -4.67
CA PRO A 33 17.81 20.07 -5.92
C PRO A 33 18.11 18.60 -5.60
N PRO A 34 17.83 17.66 -6.51
CA PRO A 34 18.15 16.25 -6.27
C PRO A 34 19.62 16.14 -5.87
N ILE A 35 19.88 15.64 -4.65
CA ILE A 35 21.23 15.57 -4.09
C ILE A 35 22.03 14.61 -4.97
N ALA A 36 22.88 15.17 -5.83
CA ALA A 36 23.58 14.45 -6.89
C ALA A 36 24.66 13.53 -6.29
N GLY A 37 24.22 12.33 -5.88
CA GLY A 37 25.02 11.35 -5.13
C GLY A 37 24.22 10.60 -4.05
N ALA A 38 23.03 11.07 -3.65
CA ALA A 38 22.18 10.37 -2.70
C ALA A 38 21.38 9.25 -3.41
N GLN A 39 21.87 8.01 -3.31
CA GLN A 39 21.16 6.83 -3.80
C GLN A 39 19.85 6.63 -3.03
N ARG A 40 18.71 6.57 -3.74
CA ARG A 40 17.40 6.34 -3.13
C ARG A 40 17.24 4.84 -2.85
N LYS A 41 16.79 4.48 -1.66
CA LYS A 41 16.46 3.08 -1.33
C LYS A 41 14.96 2.87 -1.54
N ILE A 42 14.59 2.10 -2.55
CA ILE A 42 13.19 1.87 -2.93
C ILE A 42 12.76 0.48 -2.47
N ALA A 43 11.71 0.39 -1.67
CA ALA A 43 11.11 -0.89 -1.33
C ALA A 43 10.24 -1.38 -2.49
N ILE A 44 10.30 -2.67 -2.80
CA ILE A 44 9.21 -3.36 -3.49
C ILE A 44 8.72 -4.46 -2.56
N ALA A 45 7.50 -4.31 -2.05
CA ALA A 45 6.90 -5.28 -1.14
C ALA A 45 6.28 -6.43 -1.95
N VAL A 46 6.66 -7.66 -1.60
CA VAL A 46 6.21 -8.88 -2.29
C VAL A 46 5.73 -9.95 -1.32
N ASP A 47 4.81 -10.78 -1.80
CA ASP A 47 4.16 -11.85 -1.05
C ASP A 47 3.96 -13.12 -1.90
N LEU A 48 4.77 -13.24 -2.96
CA LEU A 48 4.80 -14.37 -3.90
C LEU A 48 3.53 -14.51 -4.77
N SER A 49 2.66 -13.48 -4.80
CA SER A 49 1.52 -13.37 -5.72
C SER A 49 1.90 -12.85 -7.11
N ASP A 50 1.04 -13.11 -8.11
CA ASP A 50 1.15 -12.54 -9.46
C ASP A 50 1.03 -11.01 -9.44
N GLU A 51 0.18 -10.44 -8.58
CA GLU A 51 0.10 -9.00 -8.35
C GLU A 51 1.43 -8.41 -7.88
N SER A 52 2.17 -9.11 -7.01
CA SER A 52 3.50 -8.69 -6.57
C SER A 52 4.57 -8.86 -7.67
N ALA A 53 4.51 -9.93 -8.47
CA ALA A 53 5.38 -10.13 -9.62
C ALA A 53 5.18 -9.05 -10.69
N TYR A 54 3.94 -8.64 -10.92
CA TYR A 54 3.60 -7.51 -11.78
C TYR A 54 4.08 -6.18 -11.18
N ALA A 55 3.97 -5.96 -9.87
CA ALA A 55 4.48 -4.76 -9.21
C ALA A 55 6.00 -4.59 -9.39
N VAL A 56 6.80 -5.67 -9.36
CA VAL A 56 8.25 -5.62 -9.67
C VAL A 56 8.47 -5.21 -11.13
N LYS A 57 7.81 -5.87 -12.09
CA LYS A 57 7.94 -5.56 -13.53
C LYS A 57 7.53 -4.12 -13.84
N TRP A 58 6.44 -3.65 -13.23
CA TRP A 58 5.94 -2.29 -13.36
C TRP A 58 6.93 -1.27 -12.78
N ALA A 59 7.52 -1.54 -11.61
CA ALA A 59 8.48 -0.65 -10.95
C ALA A 59 9.72 -0.40 -11.83
N VAL A 60 10.27 -1.47 -12.40
CA VAL A 60 11.39 -1.45 -13.36
C VAL A 60 11.08 -0.57 -14.58
N GLN A 61 9.88 -0.70 -15.14
CA GLN A 61 9.49 0.01 -16.36
C GLN A 61 9.07 1.47 -16.15
N ASN A 62 8.54 1.84 -14.98
CA ASN A 62 7.81 3.11 -14.78
C ASN A 62 8.34 4.01 -13.65
N TYR A 63 9.05 3.47 -12.66
CA TYR A 63 9.37 4.21 -11.42
C TYR A 63 10.86 4.31 -11.09
N LEU A 64 11.59 3.20 -11.26
CA LEU A 64 13.00 3.09 -10.92
C LEU A 64 13.89 3.89 -11.88
N ARG A 65 15.02 4.38 -11.36
CA ARG A 65 15.93 5.31 -12.04
C ARG A 65 17.39 4.91 -11.81
N PRO A 66 18.32 5.28 -12.71
CA PRO A 66 19.74 5.09 -12.48
C PRO A 66 20.19 5.71 -11.15
N GLY A 67 20.81 4.91 -10.29
CA GLY A 67 21.22 5.32 -8.93
C GLY A 67 20.22 4.98 -7.82
N ASP A 68 19.06 4.40 -8.13
CA ASP A 68 18.22 3.74 -7.13
C ASP A 68 18.83 2.39 -6.70
N VAL A 69 18.62 2.02 -5.44
CA VAL A 69 18.89 0.68 -4.91
C VAL A 69 17.59 0.07 -4.40
N VAL A 70 17.25 -1.12 -4.87
CA VAL A 70 15.99 -1.79 -4.55
C VAL A 70 16.14 -2.70 -3.33
N ILE A 71 15.15 -2.69 -2.45
CA ILE A 71 14.98 -3.74 -1.43
C ILE A 71 13.69 -4.49 -1.73
N LEU A 72 13.83 -5.75 -2.16
CA LEU A 72 12.72 -6.67 -2.34
C LEU A 72 12.32 -7.19 -0.95
N LEU A 73 11.26 -6.61 -0.39
CA LEU A 73 10.84 -6.77 0.99
C LEU A 73 9.72 -7.81 1.07
N HIS A 74 9.97 -8.91 1.79
CA HIS A 74 8.97 -9.95 2.04
C HIS A 74 8.80 -10.17 3.53
N VAL A 75 7.55 -10.23 4.00
CA VAL A 75 7.23 -10.70 5.35
C VAL A 75 6.68 -12.12 5.22
N ARG A 76 7.43 -13.11 5.70
CA ARG A 76 6.97 -14.49 5.84
C ARG A 76 6.12 -14.58 7.13
N PRO A 77 4.85 -15.03 7.05
CA PRO A 77 4.07 -15.33 8.24
C PRO A 77 4.76 -16.39 9.12
N THR A 78 4.73 -16.21 10.44
CA THR A 78 5.18 -17.22 11.41
C THR A 78 4.17 -17.39 12.56
N SER A 79 4.03 -18.63 13.02
CA SER A 79 3.30 -18.99 14.25
C SER A 79 4.17 -18.84 15.51
N VAL A 80 5.48 -18.64 15.37
CA VAL A 80 6.43 -18.57 16.49
C VAL A 80 6.33 -17.22 17.20
N LEU A 81 5.54 -17.17 18.27
CA LEU A 81 5.45 -16.01 19.17
C LEU A 81 6.70 -15.89 20.04
N TYR A 82 7.71 -15.16 19.54
CA TYR A 82 8.91 -14.80 20.30
C TYR A 82 8.55 -13.96 21.54
N GLY A 83 8.43 -14.61 22.70
CA GLY A 83 8.27 -13.95 24.00
C GLY A 83 7.06 -14.39 24.85
N ALA A 84 6.33 -15.44 24.48
CA ALA A 84 5.20 -15.94 25.27
C ALA A 84 5.25 -17.45 25.55
N ASP A 85 5.81 -17.83 26.70
CA ASP A 85 5.64 -19.14 27.34
C ASP A 85 4.33 -19.23 28.16
N TRP A 86 3.45 -18.24 28.03
CA TRP A 86 2.19 -18.05 28.78
C TRP A 86 1.06 -19.02 28.40
N GLY A 87 1.36 -20.32 28.36
CA GLY A 87 0.37 -21.38 28.51
C GLY A 87 -0.68 -21.48 27.42
N SER A 88 -0.29 -21.43 26.14
CA SER A 88 -1.16 -21.97 25.09
C SER A 88 -1.40 -23.45 25.36
N VAL A 89 -2.67 -23.86 25.41
CA VAL A 89 -3.02 -25.28 25.42
C VAL A 89 -2.56 -25.93 24.12
N ASP A 90 -2.09 -27.18 24.23
CA ASP A 90 -1.67 -27.97 23.07
C ASP A 90 -2.89 -28.27 22.18
N LEU A 91 -2.80 -27.90 20.90
CA LEU A 91 -3.74 -28.30 19.85
C LEU A 91 -3.21 -29.51 19.07
N SER A 92 -2.68 -30.47 19.82
CA SER A 92 -2.57 -31.89 19.50
C SER A 92 -1.92 -32.20 18.16
N VAL A 93 -0.64 -31.86 18.02
CA VAL A 93 0.24 -32.68 17.17
C VAL A 93 1.60 -32.84 17.85
N GLU A 94 1.88 -34.05 18.34
CA GLU A 94 3.23 -34.53 18.66
C GLU A 94 4.05 -34.63 17.36
N THR A 95 4.41 -33.47 16.82
CA THR A 95 5.24 -33.33 15.62
C THR A 95 6.68 -33.24 16.12
N ASP A 96 7.49 -34.28 15.88
CA ASP A 96 8.90 -34.32 16.28
C ASP A 96 9.58 -32.99 15.93
N GLU A 97 10.39 -32.41 16.83
CA GLU A 97 11.03 -31.10 16.62
C GLU A 97 11.80 -31.05 15.28
N GLU A 98 12.47 -32.16 14.92
CA GLU A 98 13.15 -32.37 13.65
C GLU A 98 12.21 -32.25 12.43
N SER A 99 10.97 -32.72 12.55
CA SER A 99 9.96 -32.65 11.49
C SER A 99 9.29 -31.27 11.39
N GLN A 100 9.13 -30.55 12.51
CA GLN A 100 8.74 -29.13 12.49
C GLN A 100 9.84 -28.27 11.84
N GLN A 101 11.09 -28.45 12.28
CA GLN A 101 12.24 -27.73 11.74
C GLN A 101 12.42 -27.99 10.24
N LYS A 102 12.28 -29.24 9.79
CA LYS A 102 12.33 -29.56 8.36
C LYS A 102 11.25 -28.83 7.55
N LEU A 103 10.02 -28.74 8.06
CA LEU A 103 8.97 -27.96 7.40
C LEU A 103 9.32 -26.47 7.38
N GLU A 104 9.90 -25.92 8.45
CA GLU A 104 10.36 -24.52 8.45
C GLU A 104 11.43 -24.25 7.39
N ASP A 105 12.41 -25.15 7.26
CA ASP A 105 13.50 -25.11 6.28
C ASP A 105 12.98 -25.26 4.84
N ASP A 106 12.10 -26.23 4.56
CA ASP A 106 11.45 -26.42 3.26
C ASP A 106 10.69 -25.14 2.83
N PHE A 107 10.00 -24.48 3.77
CA PHE A 107 9.35 -23.19 3.52
C PHE A 107 10.34 -22.02 3.32
N ASP A 108 11.47 -21.95 4.02
CA ASP A 108 12.48 -20.91 3.81
C ASP A 108 13.21 -21.09 2.47
N ALA A 109 13.47 -22.34 2.06
CA ALA A 109 14.00 -22.69 0.74
C ALA A 109 13.03 -22.28 -0.39
N PHE A 110 11.74 -22.60 -0.24
CA PHE A 110 10.69 -22.18 -1.18
C PHE A 110 10.61 -20.64 -1.28
N THR A 111 10.57 -19.96 -0.13
CA THR A 111 10.49 -18.50 -0.04
C THR A 111 11.71 -17.82 -0.68
N THR A 112 12.90 -18.36 -0.46
CA THR A 112 14.16 -17.88 -1.05
C THR A 112 14.20 -18.07 -2.57
N THR A 113 13.78 -19.25 -3.05
CA THR A 113 13.67 -19.53 -4.49
C THR A 113 12.69 -18.58 -5.15
N LYS A 114 11.47 -18.44 -4.62
CA LYS A 114 10.44 -17.57 -5.21
C LYS A 114 10.80 -16.08 -5.12
N SER A 115 11.47 -15.64 -4.05
CA SER A 115 12.00 -14.27 -3.98
C SER A 115 13.08 -14.00 -5.04
N THR A 116 13.83 -15.03 -5.44
CA THR A 116 14.84 -14.96 -6.52
C THR A 116 14.18 -14.99 -7.90
N ASP A 117 13.12 -15.77 -8.10
CA ASP A 117 12.28 -15.74 -9.32
C ASP A 117 11.67 -14.35 -9.55
N LEU A 118 11.12 -13.74 -8.50
CA LEU A 118 10.55 -12.39 -8.54
C LEU A 118 11.58 -11.30 -8.87
N ALA A 119 12.86 -11.55 -8.58
CA ALA A 119 13.93 -10.58 -8.81
C ALA A 119 14.46 -10.56 -10.25
N GLN A 120 14.08 -11.50 -11.12
CA GLN A 120 14.61 -11.57 -12.50
C GLN A 120 14.48 -10.25 -13.30
N PRO A 121 13.37 -9.48 -13.25
CA PRO A 121 13.28 -8.20 -13.96
C PRO A 121 14.30 -7.14 -13.50
N LEU A 122 14.77 -7.22 -12.25
CA LEU A 122 15.82 -6.37 -11.70
C LEU A 122 17.21 -6.81 -12.19
N VAL A 123 17.44 -8.13 -12.27
CA VAL A 123 18.67 -8.73 -12.84
C VAL A 123 18.81 -8.39 -14.32
N GLU A 124 17.76 -8.63 -15.11
CA GLU A 124 17.67 -8.32 -16.55
C GLU A 124 17.96 -6.85 -16.83
N SER A 125 17.47 -5.96 -15.96
CA SER A 125 17.63 -4.50 -16.07
C SER A 125 18.90 -3.95 -15.40
N GLN A 126 19.75 -4.83 -14.85
CA GLN A 126 20.99 -4.48 -14.13
C GLN A 126 20.81 -3.52 -12.95
N ILE A 127 19.64 -3.53 -12.30
CA ILE A 127 19.30 -2.67 -11.17
C ILE A 127 19.87 -3.28 -9.88
N PRO A 128 20.68 -2.56 -9.08
CA PRO A 128 21.16 -3.08 -7.79
C PRO A 128 20.01 -3.35 -6.82
N PHE A 129 19.92 -4.58 -6.31
CA PHE A 129 18.90 -4.96 -5.35
C PHE A 129 19.43 -5.84 -4.21
N LYS A 130 18.68 -5.86 -3.09
CA LYS A 130 18.80 -6.84 -2.01
C LYS A 130 17.44 -7.48 -1.73
N ILE A 131 17.41 -8.80 -1.56
CA ILE A 131 16.25 -9.50 -0.98
C ILE A 131 16.34 -9.38 0.55
N HIS A 132 15.24 -8.98 1.19
CA HIS A 132 15.14 -8.83 2.64
C HIS A 132 13.85 -9.49 3.13
N ILE A 133 13.97 -10.74 3.56
CA ILE A 133 12.91 -11.54 4.16
C ILE A 133 12.93 -11.33 5.68
N VAL A 134 11.77 -11.11 6.28
CA VAL A 134 11.59 -11.11 7.75
C VAL A 134 10.45 -12.06 8.13
N LYS A 135 10.59 -12.78 9.25
CA LYS A 135 9.51 -13.59 9.83
C LYS A 135 8.73 -12.73 10.84
N ASP A 136 7.41 -12.68 10.72
CA ASP A 136 6.53 -11.96 11.66
C ASP A 136 5.07 -12.48 11.60
N HIS A 137 4.25 -12.10 12.58
CA HIS A 137 2.84 -12.43 12.68
C HIS A 137 1.93 -11.35 12.06
N ASP A 138 2.23 -10.06 12.27
CA ASP A 138 1.50 -8.96 11.62
C ASP A 138 2.30 -8.42 10.41
N MET A 139 1.89 -8.87 9.22
CA MET A 139 2.57 -8.52 7.95
C MET A 139 2.52 -7.04 7.61
N LYS A 140 1.44 -6.32 7.99
CA LYS A 140 1.17 -4.94 7.57
C LYS A 140 1.90 -3.94 8.49
N GLU A 141 1.95 -4.22 9.78
CA GLU A 141 2.72 -3.46 10.75
C GLU A 141 4.22 -3.71 10.52
N ARG A 142 4.64 -4.96 10.35
CA ARG A 142 6.05 -5.26 10.10
C ARG A 142 6.57 -4.64 8.81
N LEU A 143 5.75 -4.56 7.74
CA LEU A 143 6.17 -3.85 6.53
C LEU A 143 6.48 -2.38 6.82
N CYS A 144 5.60 -1.68 7.55
CA CYS A 144 5.79 -0.27 7.91
C CYS A 144 7.03 -0.07 8.79
N LEU A 145 7.24 -0.95 9.78
CA LEU A 145 8.41 -0.93 10.65
C LEU A 145 9.72 -1.16 9.89
N GLU A 146 9.78 -2.13 8.96
CA GLU A 146 10.98 -2.35 8.14
C GLU A 146 11.25 -1.18 7.17
N VAL A 147 10.21 -0.54 6.66
CA VAL A 147 10.30 0.64 5.78
C VAL A 147 10.94 1.84 6.49
N GLU A 148 10.54 2.10 7.75
CA GLU A 148 11.19 3.10 8.60
C GLU A 148 12.61 2.67 9.01
N ARG A 149 12.77 1.46 9.55
CA ARG A 149 14.03 0.91 10.06
C ARG A 149 15.15 0.85 9.01
N LEU A 150 14.80 0.60 7.75
CA LEU A 150 15.75 0.59 6.64
C LEU A 150 15.93 1.97 5.99
N GLY A 151 15.15 2.99 6.38
CA GLY A 151 15.20 4.34 5.83
C GLY A 151 14.88 4.37 4.34
N LEU A 152 13.72 3.85 3.95
CA LEU A 152 13.32 3.70 2.55
C LEU A 152 12.60 4.95 2.02
N SER A 153 12.95 5.37 0.81
CA SER A 153 12.51 6.62 0.19
C SER A 153 11.12 6.53 -0.45
N ALA A 154 10.66 5.31 -0.76
CA ALA A 154 9.30 4.98 -1.20
C ALA A 154 9.07 3.46 -1.09
N VAL A 155 7.81 3.05 -1.10
CA VAL A 155 7.36 1.64 -1.19
C VAL A 155 6.55 1.46 -2.47
N ILE A 156 6.80 0.38 -3.21
CA ILE A 156 5.97 -0.07 -4.33
C ILE A 156 5.36 -1.42 -3.95
N MET A 157 4.07 -1.63 -4.21
CA MET A 157 3.41 -2.90 -3.84
C MET A 157 2.18 -3.20 -4.70
N GLY A 158 1.75 -4.46 -4.71
CA GLY A 158 0.48 -4.87 -5.31
C GLY A 158 -0.74 -4.26 -4.59
N SER A 159 -1.80 -3.98 -5.35
CA SER A 159 -3.11 -3.55 -4.81
C SER A 159 -3.89 -4.66 -4.09
N ARG A 160 -3.47 -5.91 -4.32
CA ARG A 160 -3.90 -7.17 -3.74
C ARG A 160 -2.65 -8.02 -3.51
N GLY A 161 -2.86 -9.13 -2.82
CA GLY A 161 -1.83 -10.09 -2.47
C GLY A 161 -2.41 -11.50 -2.36
N PHE A 162 -1.58 -12.42 -1.88
CA PHE A 162 -1.90 -13.83 -1.74
C PHE A 162 -3.22 -14.06 -0.97
N GLY A 163 -4.06 -14.97 -1.47
CA GLY A 163 -5.39 -15.25 -0.89
C GLY A 163 -6.48 -14.22 -1.19
N ALA A 164 -6.20 -13.12 -1.89
CA ALA A 164 -7.23 -12.14 -2.26
C ALA A 164 -8.21 -12.73 -3.31
N SER A 165 -9.50 -12.84 -2.95
CA SER A 165 -10.52 -13.40 -3.84
C SER A 165 -10.75 -12.56 -5.09
N LYS A 166 -10.56 -13.18 -6.27
CA LYS A 166 -10.88 -12.61 -7.61
C LYS A 166 -12.35 -12.20 -7.79
N ARG A 167 -13.27 -12.60 -6.90
CA ARG A 167 -14.67 -12.11 -6.91
C ARG A 167 -14.84 -10.71 -6.31
N ASN A 168 -13.88 -10.24 -5.51
CA ASN A 168 -13.98 -8.97 -4.77
C ASN A 168 -13.06 -7.88 -5.35
N LYS A 169 -12.85 -7.82 -6.67
CA LYS A 169 -11.96 -6.84 -7.34
C LYS A 169 -12.44 -5.38 -7.30
N LYS A 170 -13.71 -5.13 -6.95
CA LYS A 170 -14.46 -3.85 -7.08
C LYS A 170 -13.80 -2.66 -6.36
N GLY A 171 -12.76 -2.07 -6.97
CA GLY A 171 -12.04 -0.85 -6.55
C GLY A 171 -11.11 -1.00 -5.34
N ARG A 172 -11.59 -1.62 -4.25
CA ARG A 172 -10.96 -1.66 -2.92
C ARG A 172 -9.55 -2.28 -2.93
N LEU A 173 -8.68 -1.84 -2.02
CA LEU A 173 -7.36 -2.43 -1.77
C LEU A 173 -7.44 -3.73 -0.94
N GLY A 174 -6.35 -4.50 -0.94
CA GLY A 174 -6.09 -5.56 0.04
C GLY A 174 -5.65 -4.97 1.40
N SER A 175 -5.82 -5.73 2.48
CA SER A 175 -5.59 -5.25 3.86
C SER A 175 -4.19 -4.72 4.12
N VAL A 176 -3.15 -5.39 3.60
CA VAL A 176 -1.76 -4.95 3.74
C VAL A 176 -1.52 -3.64 2.98
N SER A 177 -1.94 -3.57 1.72
CA SER A 177 -1.77 -2.38 0.86
C SER A 177 -2.55 -1.17 1.39
N ASP A 178 -3.77 -1.40 1.88
CA ASP A 178 -4.61 -0.37 2.51
C ASP A 178 -3.96 0.18 3.78
N TYR A 179 -3.48 -0.69 4.67
CA TYR A 179 -2.77 -0.27 5.88
C TYR A 179 -1.50 0.53 5.55
N CYS A 180 -0.69 0.06 4.61
CA CYS A 180 0.57 0.72 4.24
C CYS A 180 0.34 2.13 3.69
N VAL A 181 -0.68 2.33 2.85
CA VAL A 181 -1.06 3.67 2.33
C VAL A 181 -1.38 4.67 3.45
N HIS A 182 -1.90 4.20 4.58
CA HIS A 182 -2.25 5.06 5.72
C HIS A 182 -1.15 5.20 6.79
N HIS A 183 -0.21 4.25 6.89
CA HIS A 183 0.75 4.15 8.02
C HIS A 183 2.23 4.18 7.63
N CYS A 184 2.62 4.03 6.35
CA CYS A 184 4.02 4.15 5.95
C CYS A 184 4.55 5.58 6.11
N VAL A 185 5.77 5.71 6.66
CA VAL A 185 6.47 7.00 6.82
C VAL A 185 6.96 7.63 5.51
N CYS A 186 6.80 6.94 4.37
CA CYS A 186 7.24 7.39 3.05
C CYS A 186 6.20 7.07 1.97
N PRO A 187 6.28 7.67 0.76
CA PRO A 187 5.28 7.50 -0.30
C PRO A 187 5.07 6.04 -0.71
N VAL A 188 3.80 5.62 -0.79
CA VAL A 188 3.39 4.28 -1.23
C VAL A 188 2.79 4.34 -2.63
N VAL A 189 3.33 3.52 -3.53
CA VAL A 189 2.87 3.35 -4.91
C VAL A 189 2.18 2.02 -5.05
N VAL A 190 0.85 2.05 -5.19
CA VAL A 190 0.03 0.84 -5.28
C VAL A 190 -0.25 0.48 -6.73
N VAL A 191 0.35 -0.61 -7.20
CA VAL A 191 0.23 -1.13 -8.56
C VAL A 191 -1.00 -2.04 -8.67
N ARG A 192 -1.87 -1.80 -9.64
CA ARG A 192 -2.96 -2.72 -10.01
C ARG A 192 -2.48 -3.60 -11.17
N LEU A 193 -2.53 -4.91 -10.98
CA LEU A 193 -2.48 -5.88 -12.07
C LEU A 193 -3.68 -5.60 -13.00
N PRO A 194 -3.50 -5.46 -14.33
CA PRO A 194 -4.62 -5.34 -15.26
C PRO A 194 -5.45 -6.64 -15.24
N GLU A 195 -6.74 -6.50 -15.49
CA GLU A 195 -7.63 -7.65 -15.63
C GLU A 195 -7.67 -8.11 -17.08
N ASP A 196 -7.28 -9.36 -17.35
CA ASP A 196 -7.49 -9.99 -18.64
C ASP A 196 -8.99 -10.11 -18.93
N LYS A 197 -9.40 -9.79 -20.17
CA LYS A 197 -10.80 -9.53 -20.52
C LYS A 197 -11.65 -10.78 -20.77
N ASP A 198 -11.19 -11.95 -20.31
CA ASP A 198 -11.90 -13.21 -20.50
C ASP A 198 -13.11 -13.34 -19.56
N ASP A 199 -13.10 -12.61 -18.43
CA ASP A 199 -14.25 -12.45 -17.52
C ASP A 199 -15.46 -11.71 -18.17
N ALA A 200 -15.35 -11.27 -19.43
CA ALA A 200 -16.43 -10.58 -20.16
C ALA A 200 -17.46 -11.51 -20.82
N ALA A 201 -17.24 -12.84 -20.84
CA ALA A 201 -18.16 -13.81 -21.43
C ALA A 201 -19.42 -14.08 -20.59
N ASP A 202 -19.32 -13.97 -19.26
CA ASP A 202 -20.40 -14.22 -18.28
C ASP A 202 -21.35 -13.01 -18.07
N ALA A 203 -21.24 -11.98 -18.91
CA ALA A 203 -22.05 -10.75 -18.83
C ALA A 203 -23.05 -10.61 -20.00
N ALA A 204 -23.41 -11.72 -20.64
CA ALA A 204 -24.15 -11.76 -21.91
C ALA A 204 -25.40 -12.66 -21.91
N ASP A 205 -25.97 -12.99 -20.75
CA ASP A 205 -27.17 -13.84 -20.62
C ASP A 205 -28.29 -13.22 -19.74
N GLU A 206 -28.48 -11.90 -19.86
CA GLU A 206 -29.73 -11.21 -19.50
C GLU A 206 -30.07 -10.14 -20.57
N GLU A 207 -30.67 -10.52 -21.71
CA GLU A 207 -31.66 -9.66 -22.42
C GLU A 207 -32.34 -10.36 -23.63
N LYS A 208 -33.38 -11.17 -23.34
CA LYS A 208 -34.59 -11.52 -24.14
C LYS A 208 -35.22 -12.78 -23.52
N GLU A 209 -36.53 -12.99 -23.55
CA GLU A 209 -37.51 -12.53 -24.55
C GLU A 209 -38.57 -11.55 -24.01
N LYS A 210 -39.13 -10.77 -24.93
CA LYS A 210 -40.45 -10.12 -24.79
C LYS A 210 -41.25 -10.40 -26.05
N GLU A 211 -42.17 -11.36 -25.97
CA GLU A 211 -43.39 -11.37 -26.77
C GLU A 211 -44.56 -11.36 -25.78
N GLY A 212 -45.64 -10.63 -26.11
CA GLY A 212 -46.54 -10.08 -25.10
C GLY A 212 -47.95 -10.66 -25.12
N ASP A 213 -48.61 -10.53 -23.97
CA ASP A 213 -50.07 -10.46 -23.88
C ASP A 213 -50.45 -9.30 -22.94
N LEU A 214 -51.65 -8.74 -23.09
CA LEU A 214 -52.12 -7.60 -22.30
C LEU A 214 -53.13 -8.05 -21.23
N HIS A 215 -52.95 -7.61 -19.98
CA HIS A 215 -54.11 -7.12 -19.20
C HIS A 215 -53.77 -6.09 -18.10
N THR A 216 -54.66 -5.09 -18.04
CA THR A 216 -55.07 -4.20 -16.94
C THR A 216 -54.23 -4.05 -15.66
N VAL A 217 -53.99 -2.78 -15.32
CA VAL A 217 -53.56 -2.29 -13.99
C VAL A 217 -54.68 -2.46 -12.95
N PRO A 218 -54.38 -2.94 -11.73
CA PRO A 218 -55.09 -2.59 -10.50
C PRO A 218 -54.39 -1.41 -9.80
N GLU A 219 -55.15 -0.39 -9.44
CA GLU A 219 -54.71 0.64 -8.49
C GLU A 219 -55.08 0.15 -7.07
N GLU A 220 -54.13 0.18 -6.13
CA GLU A 220 -54.43 0.10 -4.69
C GLU A 220 -53.60 1.16 -3.95
N ASP A 221 -54.26 1.89 -3.05
CA ASP A 221 -53.79 3.17 -2.52
C ASP A 221 -52.69 3.06 -1.46
N THR A 222 -51.85 4.10 -1.39
CA THR A 222 -50.78 4.21 -0.39
C THR A 222 -51.33 4.77 0.93
N GLU A 223 -52.05 3.95 1.71
CA GLU A 223 -52.58 4.39 3.01
C GLU A 223 -51.45 4.63 4.03
N CYS A 224 -51.17 5.91 4.30
CA CYS A 224 -50.12 6.35 5.21
C CYS A 224 -50.72 6.72 6.57
N HIS A 225 -50.58 5.84 7.57
CA HIS A 225 -51.02 6.13 8.94
C HIS A 225 -49.96 6.91 9.71
N ASP A 226 -50.26 8.19 9.97
CA ASP A 226 -49.47 9.07 10.84
C ASP A 226 -49.93 8.99 12.31
N ALA A 227 -49.02 9.37 13.20
CA ALA A 227 -49.06 9.56 14.65
C ALA A 227 -50.34 9.30 15.47
N SER A 228 -50.13 8.71 16.66
CA SER A 228 -50.61 9.34 17.90
C SER A 228 -49.75 9.01 19.12
N VAL A 229 -49.53 10.03 19.96
CA VAL A 229 -48.73 10.01 21.18
C VAL A 229 -49.58 9.55 22.37
N GLU A 230 -49.08 8.61 23.18
CA GLU A 230 -49.54 8.47 24.58
C GLU A 230 -48.55 9.11 25.56
N LYS A 231 -49.11 9.81 26.55
CA LYS A 231 -48.38 10.32 27.71
C LYS A 231 -48.43 9.31 28.84
N LYS A 232 -47.33 9.18 29.59
CA LYS A 232 -47.31 8.60 30.92
C LYS A 232 -46.96 9.69 31.93
N ASP A 233 -47.72 9.77 33.02
CA ASP A 233 -47.27 10.10 34.37
C ASP A 233 -48.46 10.05 35.35
N ALA A 234 -48.16 9.82 36.63
CA ALA A 234 -49.07 9.53 37.76
C ALA A 234 -49.76 8.15 37.71
#